data_AF-A0A8J4WEA9-F1
#
_entry.id   AF-A0A8J4WEA9-F1
#
_cell.length_a   1.000
_cell.length_b   1.000
_cell.length_c   1.000
_cell.angle_alpha   90.00
_cell.angle_beta   90.00
_cell.angle_gamma   90.00
#
_symmetry.space_group_name_H-M   'P 1'
#
loop_
_entity.id
_entity.type
_entity.pdbx_description
1 polymer ?
#
loop_
_entity_poly.entity_id
_entity_poly.type
_entity_poly.pdbx_seq_one_letter_code
_entity_poly.pdbx_strand_id
1 'polypeptide(L)'
;MVPIVVDASKTVISMPPLTNCHETRLTVSTTDVLIEVTGMNLAVCKQFAETVIAWLLENACCKPPSEPSNGGDSVKQANVEQTTQIVKVCVPPNCLVVRPIRVVDSESASSLCSIFPSRLDLVDPKFNTVR
;
A
#
# COMPACT_ATOMS: atom_id res chain seq x y z
N MET A 1 0.65 -7.34 28.49
CA MET A 1 0.66 -8.23 27.30
C MET A 1 1.58 -7.61 26.26
N VAL A 2 2.40 -8.40 25.58
CA VAL A 2 3.23 -7.88 24.47
C VAL A 2 2.38 -7.93 23.19
N PRO A 3 2.30 -6.86 22.39
CA PRO A 3 1.53 -6.90 21.16
C PRO A 3 2.24 -7.79 20.14
N ILE A 4 1.46 -8.62 19.46
CA ILE A 4 1.93 -9.50 18.38
C ILE A 4 0.99 -9.36 17.21
N VAL A 5 1.55 -9.44 16.00
CA VAL A 5 0.76 -9.56 14.78
C VAL A 5 0.96 -10.95 14.23
N VAL A 6 -0.16 -11.59 13.95
CA VAL A 6 -0.23 -12.96 13.44
C VAL A 6 -0.93 -12.98 12.11
N ASP A 7 -0.41 -13.77 11.18
CA ASP A 7 -1.03 -13.99 9.89
C ASP A 7 -2.17 -15.03 9.96
N ALA A 8 -2.81 -15.30 8.81
CA ALA A 8 -3.87 -16.30 8.70
C ALA A 8 -3.38 -17.72 9.05
N SER A 9 -2.09 -18.00 8.84
CA SER A 9 -1.44 -19.28 9.13
C SER A 9 -1.04 -19.43 10.61
N LYS A 10 -1.38 -18.46 11.46
CA LYS A 10 -0.99 -18.38 12.88
C LYS A 10 0.51 -18.21 13.12
N THR A 11 1.25 -17.75 12.11
CA THR A 11 2.66 -17.36 12.23
C THR A 11 2.73 -15.95 12.81
N VAL A 12 3.57 -15.75 13.83
CA VAL A 12 3.85 -14.41 14.36
C VAL A 12 4.76 -13.69 13.37
N ILE A 13 4.22 -12.66 12.71
CA ILE A 13 4.94 -11.91 11.68
C ILE A 13 5.65 -10.67 12.24
N SER A 14 5.16 -10.14 13.36
CA SER A 14 5.82 -9.05 14.09
C SER A 14 5.49 -9.09 15.59
N MET A 15 6.39 -8.54 16.39
CA MET A 15 6.22 -8.33 17.83
C MET A 15 6.61 -6.89 18.18
N PRO A 16 5.73 -5.89 17.97
CA PRO A 16 6.06 -4.50 18.27
C PRO A 16 6.37 -4.28 19.76
N PRO A 17 7.29 -3.35 20.11
CA PRO A 17 8.23 -2.63 19.25
C PRO A 17 9.54 -3.41 19.00
N LEU A 18 9.58 -4.71 19.28
CA LEU A 18 10.81 -5.48 19.43
C LEU A 18 11.40 -5.94 18.09
N THR A 19 10.67 -6.72 17.29
CA THR A 19 11.21 -7.23 16.01
C THR A 19 10.12 -7.74 15.07
N ASN A 20 10.49 -7.85 13.79
CA ASN A 20 9.72 -8.58 12.77
C ASN A 20 10.28 -10.00 12.59
N CYS A 21 9.48 -10.89 12.00
CA CYS A 21 9.92 -12.23 11.64
C CYS A 21 10.82 -12.22 10.39
N HIS A 22 11.50 -13.33 10.11
CA HIS A 22 12.38 -13.45 8.94
C HIS A 22 11.58 -13.68 7.65
N GLU A 23 10.43 -14.32 7.77
CA GLU A 23 9.57 -14.79 6.67
C GLU A 23 8.95 -13.64 5.89
N THR A 24 8.69 -12.50 6.53
CA THR A 24 8.14 -11.28 5.91
C THR A 24 9.19 -10.23 5.56
N ARG A 25 10.48 -10.61 5.56
CA ARG A 25 11.58 -9.69 5.26
C ARG A 25 11.48 -9.17 3.83
N LEU A 26 11.58 -7.85 3.68
CA LEU A 26 11.60 -7.20 2.38
C LEU A 26 12.88 -7.57 1.60
N THR A 27 12.72 -7.80 0.30
CA THR A 27 13.79 -8.10 -0.65
C THR A 27 13.64 -7.24 -1.90
N VAL A 28 14.65 -7.24 -2.78
CA VAL A 28 14.59 -6.50 -4.06
C VAL A 28 13.49 -7.00 -5.01
N SER A 29 13.02 -8.25 -4.81
CA SER A 29 11.92 -8.84 -5.58
C SER A 29 10.54 -8.58 -4.96
N THR A 30 10.46 -7.87 -3.84
CA THR A 30 9.18 -7.62 -3.17
C THR A 30 8.32 -6.66 -4.00
N THR A 31 7.12 -7.10 -4.37
CA THR A 31 6.14 -6.32 -5.15
C THR A 31 5.03 -5.72 -4.30
N ASP A 32 4.65 -6.41 -3.23
CA ASP A 32 3.57 -6.04 -2.32
C ASP A 32 4.13 -5.89 -0.91
N VAL A 33 3.79 -4.79 -0.25
CA VAL A 33 4.28 -4.46 1.10
C VAL A 33 3.10 -4.31 2.04
N LEU A 34 3.16 -5.00 3.18
CA LEU A 34 2.28 -4.72 4.31
C LEU A 34 2.93 -3.62 5.16
N ILE A 35 2.22 -2.51 5.35
CA ILE A 35 2.64 -1.43 6.24
C ILE A 35 1.73 -1.46 7.45
N GLU A 36 2.29 -1.80 8.60
CA GLU A 36 1.64 -1.66 9.89
C GLU A 36 2.38 -0.63 10.74
N VAL A 37 1.62 0.14 11.53
CA VAL A 37 2.18 1.14 12.45
C VAL A 37 1.52 0.94 13.79
N THR A 38 2.31 0.59 14.79
CA THR A 38 1.86 0.35 16.16
C THR A 38 2.36 1.46 17.06
N GLY A 39 1.46 2.07 17.85
CA GLY A 39 1.80 3.14 18.78
C GLY A 39 0.61 3.56 19.63
N MET A 40 0.86 4.45 20.59
CA MET A 40 -0.17 4.90 21.56
C MET A 40 -1.09 6.00 21.00
N ASN A 41 -0.68 6.68 19.92
CA ASN A 41 -1.43 7.79 19.34
C ASN A 41 -1.81 7.46 17.89
N LEU A 42 -3.09 7.20 17.67
CA LEU A 42 -3.62 6.84 16.34
C LEU A 42 -3.34 7.91 15.28
N ALA A 43 -3.47 9.19 15.63
CA ALA A 43 -3.23 10.28 14.67
C ALA A 43 -1.78 10.29 14.20
N VAL A 44 -0.83 10.10 15.12
CA VAL A 44 0.60 9.99 14.80
C VAL A 44 0.88 8.74 13.96
N CYS A 45 0.25 7.60 14.29
CA CYS A 45 0.41 6.37 13.51
C CYS A 45 -0.09 6.54 12.07
N LYS A 46 -1.23 7.20 11.88
CA LYS A 46 -1.76 7.54 10.56
C LYS A 46 -0.82 8.46 9.78
N GLN A 47 -0.35 9.55 10.39
CA GLN A 47 0.59 10.47 9.75
C GLN A 47 1.89 9.78 9.31
N PHE A 48 2.41 8.87 10.13
CA PHE A 48 3.57 8.07 9.77
C PHE A 48 3.27 7.14 8.59
N ALA A 49 2.14 6.43 8.61
CA ALA A 49 1.71 5.59 7.49
C ALA A 49 1.56 6.39 6.19
N GLU A 50 0.96 7.58 6.24
CA GLU A 50 0.84 8.47 5.09
C GLU A 50 2.20 8.92 4.54
N THR A 51 3.16 9.18 5.43
CA THR A 51 4.53 9.56 5.05
C THR A 51 5.25 8.42 4.35
N VAL A 52 5.11 7.19 4.85
CA VAL A 52 5.68 6.00 4.19
C VAL A 52 5.03 5.76 2.83
N ILE A 53 3.71 5.91 2.71
CA ILE A 53 2.99 5.79 1.44
C ILE A 53 3.45 6.84 0.44
N ALA A 54 3.62 8.09 0.86
CA ALA A 54 4.14 9.17 0.00
C ALA A 54 5.55 8.84 -0.51
N TRP A 55 6.42 8.38 0.40
CA TRP A 55 7.77 7.98 0.05
C TRP A 55 7.79 6.82 -0.97
N LEU A 56 6.92 5.81 -0.79
CA LEU A 56 6.78 4.70 -1.74
C LEU A 56 6.27 5.16 -3.10
N LEU A 57 5.31 6.09 -3.13
CA LEU A 57 4.81 6.66 -4.37
C LEU A 57 5.91 7.39 -5.15
N GLU A 58 6.79 8.10 -4.45
CA GLU A 58 7.88 8.88 -5.07
C GLU A 58 9.08 8.03 -5.52
N ASN A 59 9.37 6.93 -4.80
CA ASN A 59 10.62 6.17 -4.96
C ASN A 59 10.45 4.75 -5.49
N ALA A 60 9.31 4.10 -5.21
CA ALA A 60 9.05 2.73 -5.67
C ALA A 60 8.25 2.68 -6.97
N CYS A 61 7.45 3.71 -7.28
CA CYS A 61 6.80 3.81 -8.58
C CYS A 61 7.80 4.40 -9.60
N CYS A 62 7.95 3.75 -10.75
CA CYS A 62 8.78 4.29 -11.82
C CYS A 62 8.27 5.69 -12.21
N LYS A 63 9.17 6.66 -12.35
CA LYS A 63 8.80 7.93 -12.98
C LYS A 63 8.59 7.66 -14.48
N PRO A 64 7.57 8.25 -15.12
CA PRO A 64 7.52 8.19 -16.58
C PRO A 64 8.83 8.77 -17.11
N PRO A 65 9.39 8.23 -18.21
CA PRO A 65 10.53 8.85 -18.86
C PRO A 65 10.17 10.31 -19.13
N SER A 66 10.92 11.23 -18.54
CA SER A 66 10.82 12.65 -18.86
C SER A 66 11.00 12.77 -20.37
N GLU A 67 9.98 13.29 -21.05
CA GLU A 67 9.88 13.61 -22.48
C GLU A 67 11.17 13.38 -23.29
N PRO A 68 11.22 12.40 -24.20
CA PRO A 68 12.27 12.34 -25.20
C PRO A 68 12.15 13.56 -26.11
N SER A 69 13.25 14.29 -26.25
CA SER A 69 13.44 15.23 -27.36
C SER A 69 13.18 14.51 -28.69
N ASN A 70 12.29 15.09 -29.50
CA ASN A 70 12.06 14.88 -30.93
C ASN A 70 12.60 13.58 -31.57
N GLY A 71 11.68 12.72 -32.03
CA GLY A 71 11.88 12.00 -33.29
C GLY A 71 11.27 10.61 -33.39
N GLY A 72 10.26 10.46 -34.25
CA GLY A 72 10.11 9.28 -35.11
C GLY A 72 8.97 8.31 -34.78
N ASP A 73 8.01 8.26 -35.70
CA ASP A 73 6.87 7.34 -35.81
C ASP A 73 7.15 5.86 -35.50
N SER A 74 6.15 5.16 -34.93
CA SER A 74 5.50 4.03 -35.61
C SER A 74 4.32 3.44 -34.81
N VAL A 75 3.16 3.46 -35.48
CA VAL A 75 1.89 2.78 -35.20
C VAL A 75 2.07 1.26 -35.06
N LYS A 76 1.45 0.61 -34.06
CA LYS A 76 0.86 -0.74 -34.21
C LYS A 76 -0.41 -0.92 -33.38
N GLN A 77 -1.42 -1.47 -34.08
CA GLN A 77 -2.82 -1.59 -33.74
C GLN A 77 -3.11 -2.68 -32.69
N ALA A 78 -4.25 -2.48 -32.02
CA ALA A 78 -4.92 -3.41 -31.13
C ALA A 78 -5.42 -4.67 -31.87
N ASN A 79 -5.44 -5.80 -31.17
CA ASN A 79 -6.37 -6.88 -31.47
C ASN A 79 -7.14 -7.27 -30.20
N VAL A 80 -8.45 -7.41 -30.37
CA VAL A 80 -9.47 -7.67 -29.36
C VAL A 80 -9.78 -9.16 -29.40
N GLU A 81 -9.58 -9.88 -28.29
CA GLU A 81 -10.18 -11.20 -28.09
C GLU A 81 -10.85 -11.25 -26.70
N GLN A 82 -12.16 -11.48 -26.74
CA GLN A 82 -13.06 -11.60 -25.59
C GLN A 82 -12.87 -12.96 -24.91
N THR A 83 -12.84 -13.01 -23.57
CA THR A 83 -13.46 -14.07 -22.72
C THR A 83 -13.24 -13.80 -21.22
N THR A 84 -14.33 -13.91 -20.43
CA THR A 84 -14.47 -13.87 -18.95
C THR A 84 -14.03 -12.60 -18.20
N GLN A 85 -15.02 -11.79 -17.81
CA GLN A 85 -14.89 -10.57 -16.99
C GLN A 85 -14.52 -10.89 -15.53
N ILE A 86 -13.23 -11.04 -15.26
CA ILE A 86 -12.65 -10.49 -14.04
C ILE A 86 -12.35 -9.04 -14.41
N VAL A 87 -12.90 -8.06 -13.68
CA VAL A 87 -12.55 -6.65 -13.88
C VAL A 87 -11.08 -6.48 -13.50
N LYS A 88 -10.20 -6.73 -14.45
CA LYS A 88 -8.78 -6.46 -14.34
C LYS A 88 -8.65 -4.95 -14.34
N VAL A 89 -8.66 -4.35 -13.15
CA VAL A 89 -8.34 -2.93 -12.97
C VAL A 89 -6.97 -2.73 -13.61
N CYS A 90 -6.93 -2.01 -14.73
CA CYS A 90 -5.69 -1.65 -15.38
C CYS A 90 -5.05 -0.55 -14.52
N VAL A 91 -4.14 -0.96 -13.64
CA VAL A 91 -3.38 -0.04 -12.81
C VAL A 91 -2.27 0.55 -13.68
N PRO A 92 -2.18 1.88 -13.83
CA PRO A 92 -1.09 2.49 -14.58
C PRO A 92 0.27 2.14 -13.95
N PRO A 93 1.35 2.09 -14.74
CA PRO A 93 2.68 1.65 -14.28
C PRO A 93 3.28 2.53 -13.16
N ASN A 94 2.75 3.74 -12.95
CA ASN A 94 3.24 4.71 -11.99
C ASN A 94 2.24 4.94 -10.84
N CYS A 95 1.45 3.92 -10.52
CA CYS A 95 0.44 3.98 -9.47
C CYS A 95 0.69 2.92 -8.40
N LEU A 96 0.58 3.34 -7.14
CA LEU A 96 0.56 2.42 -6.00
C LEU A 96 -0.88 2.04 -5.69
N VAL A 97 -1.17 0.73 -5.64
CA VAL A 97 -2.46 0.24 -5.15
C VAL A 97 -2.40 0.15 -3.63
N VAL A 98 -3.14 1.00 -2.94
CA VAL A 98 -3.22 0.99 -1.48
C VAL A 98 -4.51 0.29 -1.04
N ARG A 99 -4.38 -0.84 -0.33
CA ARG A 99 -5.51 -1.59 0.20
C ARG A 99 -5.80 -1.16 1.64
N PRO A 100 -7.06 -0.85 2.00
CA PRO A 100 -7.39 -0.51 3.38
C PRO A 100 -7.17 -1.68 4.33
N ILE A 101 -6.61 -1.39 5.50
CA ILE A 101 -6.41 -2.33 6.61
C ILE A 101 -7.26 -1.94 7.82
N ARG A 102 -7.59 -2.95 8.63
CA ARG A 102 -8.32 -2.79 9.88
C ARG A 102 -7.38 -2.21 10.95
N VAL A 103 -7.76 -1.09 11.54
CA VAL A 103 -7.11 -0.50 12.71
C VAL A 103 -7.74 -1.08 13.96
N VAL A 104 -6.92 -1.67 14.82
CA VAL A 104 -7.32 -2.26 16.09
C VAL A 104 -6.72 -1.44 17.22
N ASP A 105 -7.53 -1.09 18.21
CA ASP A 105 -7.08 -0.45 19.45
C ASP A 105 -6.90 -1.52 20.53
N SER A 106 -5.76 -1.50 21.22
CA SER A 106 -5.44 -2.45 22.29
C SER A 106 -6.24 -2.19 23.57
N GLU A 107 -6.68 -0.95 23.79
CA GLU A 107 -7.33 -0.52 25.04
C GLU A 107 -8.86 -0.62 24.98
N SER A 108 -9.42 -0.65 23.76
CA SER A 108 -10.86 -0.72 23.58
C SER A 108 -11.35 -2.17 23.70
N ALA A 109 -12.07 -2.49 24.77
CA ALA A 109 -12.88 -3.73 24.88
C ALA A 109 -14.00 -3.83 23.83
N SER A 110 -14.19 -2.76 23.05
CA SER A 110 -15.12 -2.68 21.94
C SER A 110 -14.51 -3.27 20.67
N SER A 111 -15.25 -4.12 19.96
CA SER A 111 -14.86 -4.67 18.65
C SER A 111 -14.85 -3.64 17.52
N LEU A 112 -15.09 -2.36 17.82
CA LEU A 112 -15.09 -1.28 16.85
C LEU A 112 -13.69 -1.12 16.27
N CYS A 113 -13.59 -1.41 14.98
CA CYS A 113 -12.38 -1.19 14.21
C CYS A 113 -12.58 -0.04 13.24
N SER A 114 -11.61 0.87 13.24
CA SER A 114 -11.49 1.84 12.16
C SER A 114 -10.80 1.20 10.96
N ILE A 115 -10.90 1.81 9.79
CA ILE A 115 -10.20 1.37 8.58
C ILE A 115 -9.25 2.49 8.15
N PHE A 116 -8.06 2.11 7.68
CA PHE A 116 -7.09 3.04 7.11
C PHE A 116 -6.42 2.42 5.87
N PRO A 117 -6.25 3.15 4.76
CA PRO A 117 -6.86 4.45 4.48
C PRO A 117 -8.37 4.36 4.28
N SER A 118 -9.13 5.29 4.85
CA SER A 118 -10.55 5.50 4.59
C SER A 118 -10.76 6.56 3.51
N ARG A 119 -12.03 6.90 3.22
CA ARG A 119 -12.37 8.00 2.28
C ARG A 119 -11.91 9.39 2.76
N LEU A 120 -11.56 9.54 4.03
CA LEU A 120 -11.06 10.79 4.60
C LEU A 120 -9.54 10.85 4.68
N ASP A 121 -8.85 9.72 4.49
CA ASP A 121 -7.38 9.63 4.50
C ASP A 121 -6.82 9.78 3.07
N LEU A 122 -5.55 10.14 2.93
CA LEU A 122 -4.88 10.35 1.62
C LEU A 122 -5.59 11.36 0.70
N VAL A 123 -6.12 12.44 1.28
CA VAL A 123 -6.81 13.53 0.55
C VAL A 123 -5.86 14.62 0.03
N ASP A 124 -4.62 14.61 0.51
CA ASP A 124 -3.60 15.57 0.08
C ASP A 124 -3.34 15.42 -1.43
N PRO A 125 -3.31 16.54 -2.21
CA PRO A 125 -3.05 16.52 -3.64
C PRO A 125 -1.80 15.73 -4.06
N LYS A 126 -0.79 15.60 -3.20
CA LYS A 126 0.43 14.83 -3.48
C LYS A 126 0.17 13.36 -3.78
N PHE A 127 -0.92 12.79 -3.29
CA PHE A 127 -1.25 11.39 -3.53
C PHE A 127 -1.99 11.15 -4.85
N ASN A 128 -2.63 12.18 -5.42
CA ASN A 128 -3.46 12.08 -6.62
C ASN A 128 -4.39 10.85 -6.61
N THR A 129 -5.06 10.64 -5.46
CA THR A 129 -5.82 9.41 -5.18
C THR A 129 -7.01 9.24 -6.11
N VAL A 130 -7.06 8.12 -6.82
CA VAL A 130 -8.24 7.66 -7.58
C VAL A 130 -9.02 6.67 -6.71
N ARG A 131 -10.34 6.87 -6.54
CA ARG A 131 -11.21 6.06 -5.66
C ARG A 131 -12.34 5.39 -6.42
#